data_AF-A0A0G1NDC5-F1
#
_entry.id   AF-A0A0G1NDC5-F1
#
_cell.length_a   1.000
_cell.length_b   1.000
_cell.length_c   1.000
_cell.angle_alpha   90.00
_cell.angle_beta   90.00
_cell.angle_gamma   90.00
#
_symmetry.space_group_name_H-M   'P 1'
#
loop_
_entity.id
_entity.type
_entity.pdbx_description
1 polymer ?
#
loop_
_entity_poly.entity_id
_entity_poly.type
_entity_poly.pdbx_seq_one_letter_code
_entity_poly.pdbx_strand_id
1 'polypeptide(L)'
;MNKSIVIIIAVTLIVGAGAFYGGMKYAENKATAGRQQRTQQFSGNAGAGFSGGTGGGQRGGGGFISGEILSKDDKSVTVKLQDGGSKIVFLSDSTKITKSTDGALSDLEAGKNVSVNGAANPDGSITAQTIQLRSQP
;
A
#
# COMPACT_ATOMS: atom_id res chain seq x y z
N MET A 1 -45.44 -13.22 21.54
CA MET A 1 -45.31 -12.92 20.09
C MET A 1 -46.59 -13.34 19.39
N ASN A 2 -47.09 -12.55 18.44
CA ASN A 2 -48.27 -12.93 17.67
C ASN A 2 -47.90 -14.08 16.69
N LYS A 3 -48.84 -15.01 16.46
CA LYS A 3 -48.59 -16.18 15.60
C LYS A 3 -48.20 -15.76 14.17
N SER A 4 -48.68 -14.60 13.72
CA SER A 4 -48.36 -14.02 12.40
C SER A 4 -46.90 -13.58 12.25
N ILE A 5 -46.27 -12.99 13.26
CA ILE A 5 -44.83 -12.61 13.17
C ILE A 5 -43.95 -13.86 13.11
N VAL A 6 -44.31 -14.93 13.84
CA VAL A 6 -43.55 -16.19 13.80
C VAL A 6 -43.60 -16.82 12.41
N ILE A 7 -44.77 -16.80 11.75
CA ILE A 7 -44.93 -17.34 10.40
C ILE A 7 -44.14 -16.52 9.37
N ILE A 8 -44.18 -15.18 9.46
CA ILE A 8 -43.44 -14.30 8.54
C ILE A 8 -41.93 -14.56 8.65
N ILE A 9 -41.39 -14.64 9.87
CA ILE A 9 -39.96 -14.90 10.07
C ILE A 9 -39.56 -16.26 9.48
N ALA A 10 -40.36 -17.30 9.72
CA ALA A 10 -40.10 -18.63 9.18
C ALA A 10 -40.09 -18.66 7.64
N VAL A 11 -41.05 -17.99 6.99
CA VAL A 11 -41.11 -17.92 5.52
C VAL A 11 -39.92 -17.14 4.96
N THR A 12 -39.54 -16.03 5.58
CA THR A 12 -38.42 -15.20 5.10
C THR A 12 -37.09 -15.95 5.16
N LEU A 13 -36.87 -16.76 6.20
CA LEU A 13 -35.68 -17.59 6.34
C LEU A 13 -35.62 -18.68 5.27
N ILE A 14 -36.74 -19.33 4.96
CA ILE A 14 -36.79 -20.38 3.93
C ILE A 14 -36.53 -19.81 2.53
N VAL A 15 -37.15 -18.67 2.20
CA VAL A 15 -36.96 -18.01 0.90
C VAL A 15 -35.54 -17.49 0.75
N GLY A 16 -34.97 -16.88 1.80
CA GLY A 16 -33.59 -16.39 1.80
C GLY A 16 -32.57 -17.52 1.60
N ALA A 17 -32.74 -18.65 2.29
CA ALA A 17 -31.87 -19.81 2.14
C ALA A 17 -31.96 -20.45 0.74
N GLY A 18 -33.17 -20.56 0.18
CA GLY A 18 -33.38 -21.10 -1.17
C GLY A 18 -32.75 -20.23 -2.27
N ALA A 19 -32.91 -18.91 -2.18
CA ALA A 19 -32.33 -17.96 -3.14
C ALA A 19 -30.79 -17.97 -3.09
N PHE A 20 -30.21 -18.02 -1.88
CA PHE A 20 -28.75 -18.06 -1.70
C PHE A 20 -28.13 -19.35 -2.25
N TYR A 21 -28.73 -20.51 -1.95
CA TYR A 21 -28.24 -21.81 -2.44
C TYR A 21 -28.36 -21.93 -3.97
N GLY A 22 -29.49 -21.51 -4.55
CA GLY A 22 -29.68 -21.48 -6.00
C GLY A 22 -28.67 -20.58 -6.72
N GLY A 23 -28.39 -19.40 -6.16
CA GLY A 23 -27.39 -18.47 -6.69
C GLY A 23 -25.96 -19.02 -6.66
N MET A 24 -25.56 -19.66 -5.55
CA MET A 24 -24.22 -20.27 -5.43
C MET A 24 -24.01 -21.41 -6.43
N LYS A 25 -25.00 -22.29 -6.62
CA LYS A 25 -24.91 -23.40 -7.59
C LYS A 25 -24.86 -22.92 -9.04
N TYR A 26 -25.58 -21.85 -9.37
CA TYR A 26 -25.51 -21.22 -10.69
C TYR A 26 -24.12 -20.60 -10.97
N ALA A 27 -23.49 -20.00 -9.95
CA ALA A 27 -22.14 -19.46 -10.06
C ALA A 27 -21.07 -20.55 -10.22
N GLU A 28 -21.24 -21.69 -9.55
CA GLU A 28 -20.34 -22.85 -9.66
C GLU A 28 -20.34 -23.42 -11.10
N ASN A 29 -21.51 -23.54 -11.73
CA ASN A 29 -21.62 -24.02 -13.11
C ASN A 29 -20.98 -23.09 -14.16
N LYS A 30 -20.82 -21.79 -13.88
CA LYS A 30 -20.08 -20.86 -14.76
C LYS A 30 -18.58 -20.83 -14.52
N ALA A 31 -18.10 -21.29 -13.36
CA ALA A 31 -16.70 -21.15 -12.97
C ALA A 31 -15.82 -22.34 -13.42
N THR A 32 -16.41 -23.44 -13.89
CA THR A 32 -15.68 -24.65 -14.33
C THR A 32 -15.18 -24.54 -15.78
N ALA A 33 -15.78 -23.69 -16.62
CA ALA A 33 -15.37 -23.50 -18.01
C ALA A 33 -14.03 -22.74 -18.19
N GLY A 34 -13.49 -22.10 -17.14
CA GLY A 34 -12.28 -21.27 -17.21
C GLY A 34 -11.04 -21.82 -16.48
N ARG A 35 -11.12 -23.02 -15.88
CA ARG A 35 -10.06 -23.54 -15.00
C ARG A 35 -9.16 -24.61 -15.61
N GLN A 36 -9.51 -25.16 -16.78
CA GLN A 36 -8.80 -26.30 -17.35
C GLN A 36 -7.62 -25.92 -18.27
N GLN A 37 -7.43 -24.63 -18.58
CA GLN A 37 -6.34 -24.16 -19.46
C GLN A 37 -5.11 -23.59 -18.74
N ARG A 38 -5.15 -23.43 -17.41
CA ARG A 38 -4.06 -22.78 -16.64
C ARG A 38 -3.06 -23.76 -16.00
N THR A 39 -3.37 -25.05 -15.98
CA THR A 39 -2.57 -26.06 -15.25
C THR A 39 -1.53 -26.78 -16.13
N GLN A 40 -1.55 -26.58 -17.46
CA GLN A 40 -0.62 -27.25 -18.38
C GLN A 40 0.62 -26.41 -18.78
N GLN A 41 0.74 -25.17 -18.31
CA GLN A 41 1.94 -24.33 -18.55
C GLN A 41 3.04 -24.48 -17.48
N PHE A 42 2.87 -25.39 -16.51
CA PHE A 42 3.77 -25.56 -15.36
C PHE A 42 4.74 -26.76 -15.47
N SER A 43 5.02 -27.27 -16.67
CA SER A 43 5.84 -28.48 -16.84
C SER A 43 6.89 -28.42 -17.97
N GLY A 44 7.46 -27.24 -18.25
CA GLY A 44 8.45 -27.17 -19.32
C GLY A 44 9.24 -25.88 -19.43
N ASN A 45 9.96 -25.49 -18.38
CA ASN A 45 11.17 -24.67 -18.57
C ASN A 45 12.08 -24.77 -17.33
N ALA A 46 12.79 -25.88 -17.21
CA ALA A 46 14.00 -25.94 -16.40
C ALA A 46 15.06 -25.08 -17.10
N GLY A 47 15.38 -23.92 -16.54
CA GLY A 47 16.39 -23.04 -17.12
C GLY A 47 16.55 -21.72 -16.39
N ALA A 48 17.48 -21.71 -15.42
CA ALA A 48 18.32 -20.58 -15.03
C ALA A 48 17.67 -19.26 -14.57
N GLY A 49 17.85 -18.98 -13.28
CA GLY A 49 18.03 -17.62 -12.77
C GLY A 49 16.88 -17.09 -11.91
N PHE A 50 17.25 -16.36 -10.85
CA PHE A 50 16.37 -15.64 -9.93
C PHE A 50 15.75 -16.48 -8.79
N SER A 51 16.66 -16.97 -7.93
CA SER A 51 16.44 -16.87 -6.49
C SER A 51 16.20 -15.40 -6.14
N GLY A 52 14.99 -15.08 -5.73
CA GLY A 52 14.55 -13.73 -5.36
C GLY A 52 13.07 -13.76 -5.05
N GLY A 53 12.74 -14.14 -3.82
CA GLY A 53 11.38 -14.48 -3.41
C GLY A 53 10.32 -13.44 -3.77
N THR A 54 9.16 -13.92 -4.20
CA THR A 54 7.90 -13.23 -3.93
C THR A 54 6.84 -14.29 -3.70
N GLY A 55 6.91 -14.88 -2.51
CA GLY A 55 5.76 -15.58 -1.94
C GLY A 55 4.57 -14.63 -1.88
N GLY A 56 3.38 -15.21 -2.02
CA GLY A 56 2.12 -14.55 -1.72
C GLY A 56 2.12 -14.03 -0.30
N GLY A 57 2.53 -12.77 -0.15
CA GLY A 57 2.33 -11.96 1.03
C GLY A 57 1.32 -10.91 0.65
N GLN A 58 0.08 -11.11 1.13
CA GLN A 58 -0.83 -10.06 1.57
C GLN A 58 -0.39 -8.65 1.15
N ARG A 59 -0.98 -8.10 0.09
CA ARG A 59 -1.03 -6.66 -0.16
C ARG A 59 -1.85 -6.01 0.96
N GLY A 60 -1.34 -6.05 2.19
CA GLY A 60 -1.73 -5.15 3.25
C GLY A 60 -1.27 -3.77 2.80
N GLY A 61 -2.23 -2.90 2.54
CA GLY A 61 -2.03 -1.56 1.98
C GLY A 61 -1.27 -0.63 2.93
N GLY A 62 -0.01 -0.93 3.21
CA GLY A 62 0.98 0.03 3.69
C GLY A 62 1.39 0.91 2.51
N GLY A 63 0.43 1.69 2.02
CA GLY A 63 0.66 2.64 0.93
C GLY A 63 1.47 3.81 1.46
N PHE A 64 2.56 4.14 0.78
CA PHE A 64 3.16 5.46 0.89
C PHE A 64 2.06 6.49 0.60
N ILE A 65 1.78 7.37 1.56
CA ILE A 65 0.87 8.49 1.34
C ILE A 65 1.65 9.79 1.46
N SER A 66 1.35 10.73 0.57
CA SER A 66 1.92 12.07 0.58
C SER A 66 0.79 13.08 0.52
N GLY A 67 0.85 14.12 1.33
CA GLY A 67 -0.23 15.08 1.45
C GLY A 67 0.05 16.16 2.48
N GLU A 68 -0.96 16.99 2.68
CA GLU A 68 -0.94 18.10 3.64
C GLU A 68 -1.55 17.66 4.98
N ILE A 69 -0.96 18.06 6.10
CA ILE A 69 -1.52 17.76 7.42
C ILE A 69 -2.68 18.72 7.70
N LEU A 70 -3.90 18.20 7.88
CA LEU A 70 -5.09 18.96 8.26
C LEU A 70 -5.22 19.13 9.77
N SER A 71 -4.90 18.07 10.52
CA SER A 71 -4.98 18.07 11.98
C SER A 71 -4.00 17.06 12.57
N LYS A 72 -3.68 17.25 13.85
CA LYS A 72 -2.77 16.39 14.62
C LYS A 72 -3.33 16.22 16.04
N ASP A 73 -3.25 14.98 16.52
CA ASP A 73 -3.40 14.58 17.91
C ASP A 73 -2.11 13.94 18.43
N ASP A 74 -2.10 13.48 19.69
CA ASP A 74 -0.90 12.87 20.30
C ASP A 74 -0.46 11.56 19.62
N LYS A 75 -1.43 10.81 19.07
CA LYS A 75 -1.20 9.48 18.48
C LYS A 75 -1.59 9.40 17.01
N SER A 76 -1.97 10.51 16.39
CA SER A 76 -2.44 10.50 15.00
C SER A 76 -2.29 11.83 14.28
N VAL A 77 -2.24 11.76 12.95
CA VAL A 77 -2.22 12.91 12.04
C VAL A 77 -3.23 12.67 10.92
N THR A 78 -4.10 13.63 10.66
CA THR A 78 -5.01 13.58 9.50
C THR A 78 -4.34 14.25 8.31
N VAL A 79 -4.13 13.49 7.24
CA VAL A 79 -3.46 13.94 6.02
C VAL A 79 -4.48 14.06 4.89
N LYS A 80 -4.58 15.24 4.28
CA LYS A 80 -5.28 15.48 3.02
C LYS A 80 -4.46 14.89 1.88
N LEU A 81 -5.07 13.98 1.15
CA LEU A 81 -4.46 13.34 -0.01
C LEU A 81 -4.63 14.21 -1.27
N GLN A 82 -3.78 13.98 -2.26
CA GLN A 82 -3.88 14.66 -3.57
C GLN A 82 -5.17 14.32 -4.34
N ASP A 83 -5.80 13.18 -4.05
CA ASP A 83 -7.07 12.75 -4.66
C ASP A 83 -8.31 13.47 -4.07
N GLY A 84 -8.09 14.40 -3.13
CA GLY A 84 -9.14 15.16 -2.46
C GLY A 84 -9.73 14.47 -1.22
N GLY A 85 -9.34 13.23 -0.92
CA GLY A 85 -9.69 12.52 0.30
C GLY A 85 -8.83 12.91 1.50
N SER A 86 -9.10 12.30 2.66
CA SER A 86 -8.23 12.38 3.83
C SER A 86 -8.00 11.00 4.44
N LYS A 87 -6.85 10.81 5.08
CA LYS A 87 -6.50 9.60 5.83
C LYS A 87 -5.92 9.96 7.19
N ILE A 88 -6.27 9.16 8.19
CA ILE A 88 -5.70 9.25 9.54
C ILE A 88 -4.49 8.31 9.60
N VAL A 89 -3.34 8.86 9.96
CA VAL A 89 -2.08 8.15 10.18
C VAL A 89 -1.85 8.03 11.68
N PHE A 90 -1.77 6.80 12.19
CA PHE A 90 -1.42 6.57 13.59
C PHE A 90 0.09 6.61 13.79
N LEU A 91 0.52 7.26 14.87
CA LEU A 91 1.91 7.37 15.30
C LEU A 91 2.17 6.42 16.47
N SER A 92 3.38 5.87 16.52
CA SER A 92 3.91 5.04 17.61
C SER A 92 5.24 5.60 18.11
N ASP A 93 5.71 5.14 19.26
CA ASP A 93 7.02 5.50 19.81
C ASP A 93 8.19 5.11 18.88
N SER A 94 7.97 4.16 17.99
CA SER A 94 8.95 3.76 16.96
C SER A 94 8.90 4.60 15.68
N THR A 95 7.98 5.57 15.58
CA THR A 95 7.83 6.40 14.38
C THR A 95 8.94 7.43 14.31
N LYS A 96 9.83 7.31 13.31
CA LYS A 96 10.89 8.30 13.06
C LYS A 96 10.35 9.47 12.24
N ILE A 97 10.40 10.67 12.81
CA ILE A 97 9.99 11.91 12.14
C ILE A 97 11.24 12.63 11.67
N THR A 98 11.43 12.72 10.35
CA THR A 98 12.51 13.50 9.73
C THR A 98 11.95 14.80 9.17
N LYS A 99 12.54 15.92 9.53
CA LYS A 99 12.19 17.24 8.99
C LYS A 99 13.34 17.75 8.15
N SER A 100 13.04 18.16 6.92
CA SER A 100 13.97 18.94 6.09
C SER A 100 13.75 20.42 6.37
N THR A 101 14.83 21.16 6.53
CA THR A 101 14.84 22.62 6.64
C THR A 101 15.84 23.18 5.65
N ASP A 102 15.68 24.44 5.28
CA ASP A 102 16.68 25.13 4.46
C ASP A 102 18.01 25.16 5.21
N GLY A 103 19.07 24.79 4.50
CA GLY A 103 20.44 24.79 5.02
C GLY A 103 21.18 26.06 4.60
N ALA A 104 22.14 26.48 5.41
CA ALA A 104 23.09 27.52 5.09
C ALA A 104 24.39 26.92 4.54
N LEU A 105 25.18 27.73 3.82
CA LEU A 105 26.52 27.33 3.39
C LEU A 105 27.43 26.98 4.56
N SER A 106 27.23 27.60 5.72
CA SER A 106 27.94 27.28 6.96
C SER A 106 27.69 25.87 7.46
N ASP A 107 26.58 25.23 7.09
CA ASP A 107 26.23 23.87 7.53
C ASP A 107 26.99 22.80 6.75
N LEU A 108 27.65 23.18 5.64
CA LEU A 108 28.48 22.31 4.82
C LEU A 108 29.89 22.17 5.43
N GLU A 109 29.95 21.51 6.57
CA GLU A 109 31.20 21.23 7.27
C GLU A 109 31.86 19.93 6.77
N ALA A 110 33.19 19.86 6.88
CA ALA A 110 33.93 18.64 6.59
C ALA A 110 33.47 17.48 7.50
N GLY A 111 33.31 16.28 6.92
CA GLY A 111 32.87 15.08 7.63
C GLY A 111 31.35 14.89 7.70
N LYS A 112 30.54 15.84 7.21
CA LYS A 112 29.09 15.65 7.06
C LYS A 112 28.77 14.83 5.81
N ASN A 113 27.74 13.99 5.90
CA ASN A 113 27.23 13.27 4.73
C ASN A 113 26.29 14.18 3.93
N VAL A 114 26.59 14.33 2.64
CA VAL A 114 25.79 15.12 1.70
C VAL A 114 25.35 14.26 0.51
N SER A 115 24.21 14.62 -0.06
CA SER A 115 23.74 14.15 -1.36
C SER A 115 23.70 15.35 -2.28
N VAL A 116 24.53 15.35 -3.33
CA VAL A 116 24.60 16.45 -4.30
C VAL A 116 23.86 16.04 -5.57
N ASN A 117 22.96 16.90 -6.03
CA ASN A 117 22.35 16.80 -7.35
C ASN A 117 22.84 17.96 -8.21
N GLY A 118 23.37 17.66 -9.40
CA GLY A 118 24.01 18.65 -10.25
C GLY A 118 24.47 18.07 -11.58
N ALA A 119 25.05 18.92 -12.41
CA ALA A 119 25.61 18.52 -13.70
C ALA A 119 27.07 18.11 -13.56
N ALA A 120 27.44 16.96 -14.13
CA ALA A 120 28.84 16.53 -14.21
C ALA A 120 29.56 17.31 -15.33
N ASN A 121 30.77 17.77 -15.04
CA ASN A 121 31.61 18.52 -15.96
C ASN A 121 32.65 17.60 -16.64
N PRO A 122 33.21 17.98 -17.80
CA PRO A 122 34.21 17.17 -18.53
C PRO A 122 35.51 16.91 -17.77
N ASP A 123 35.83 17.74 -16.77
CA ASP A 123 36.99 17.60 -15.89
C ASP A 123 36.75 16.63 -14.71
N GLY A 124 35.56 16.03 -14.63
CA GLY A 124 35.16 15.10 -13.56
C GLY A 124 34.58 15.78 -12.32
N SER A 125 34.48 17.12 -12.30
CA SER A 125 33.81 17.85 -11.22
C SER A 125 32.27 17.87 -11.39
N ILE A 126 31.53 18.28 -10.35
CA ILE A 126 30.07 18.42 -10.39
C ILE A 126 29.69 19.86 -10.03
N THR A 127 28.93 20.51 -10.91
CA THR A 127 28.27 21.79 -10.64
C THR A 127 26.95 21.51 -9.92
N ALA A 128 26.92 21.71 -8.60
CA ALA A 128 25.75 21.44 -7.77
C ALA A 128 24.58 22.40 -8.07
N GLN A 129 23.38 21.84 -8.24
CA GLN A 129 22.13 22.60 -8.29
C GLN A 129 21.39 22.53 -6.94
N THR A 130 21.49 21.38 -6.28
CA THR A 130 20.89 21.15 -4.96
C THR A 130 21.83 20.31 -4.11
N ILE A 131 22.02 20.69 -2.85
CA ILE A 131 22.77 19.90 -1.86
C ILE A 131 21.84 19.57 -0.71
N GLN A 132 21.68 18.27 -0.42
CA GLN A 132 20.90 17.81 0.71
C GLN A 132 21.84 17.23 1.77
N LEU A 133 21.86 17.86 2.94
CA LEU A 133 22.53 17.31 4.11
C LEU A 133 21.75 16.12 4.64
N ARG A 134 22.44 14.99 4.82
CA ARG A 134 21.87 13.81 5.46
C ARG A 134 22.38 13.77 6.90
N SER A 135 21.55 14.22 7.83
CA SER A 135 21.77 13.92 9.24
C SER A 135 21.45 12.45 9.47
N GLN A 136 22.47 11.64 9.73
CA GLN A 136 22.22 10.28 10.21
C GLN A 136 21.66 10.36 11.64
N PRO A 137 20.64 9.55 11.98
CA PRO A 137 20.13 9.45 13.34
C PRO A 137 21.15 8.84 14.30
#